data_AF-A0A1X6MMC1-F1
#
_entry.id   AF-A0A1X6MMC1-F1
#
_cell.length_a   1.000
_cell.length_b   1.000
_cell.length_c   1.000
_cell.angle_alpha   90.00
_cell.angle_beta   90.00
_cell.angle_gamma   90.00
#
_symmetry.space_group_name_H-M   'P 1'
#
loop_
_entity.id
_entity.type
_entity.pdbx_description
1 polymer ?
#
loop_
_entity_poly.entity_id
_entity_poly.type
_entity_poly.pdbx_seq_one_letter_code
_entity_poly.pdbx_strand_id
1 'polypeptide(L)' 'MIAHFPSPVLSVAADVIQGLEGEDALYSLWALFTKCKESLKDGRRLENISWRLWYREIA' A
#
# COMPACT_ATOMS: atom_id res chain seq x y z
N MET A 1 -11.80 8.49 -13.30
CA MET A 1 -10.60 7.83 -13.87
C MET A 1 -9.40 8.51 -13.22
N ILE A 2 -8.60 7.81 -12.41
CA ILE A 2 -7.39 8.41 -11.81
C ILE A 2 -6.41 8.68 -12.95
N ALA A 3 -5.91 9.91 -13.06
CA ALA A 3 -4.95 10.26 -14.10
C ALA A 3 -3.71 9.36 -13.98
N HIS A 4 -3.32 8.72 -15.09
CA HIS A 4 -2.10 7.90 -15.14
C HIS A 4 -0.91 8.84 -15.36
N PHE A 5 -0.05 8.95 -14.35
CA PHE A 5 1.18 9.72 -14.48
C PHE A 5 2.23 8.89 -15.21
N PRO A 6 3.07 9.51 -16.08
CA PRO A 6 4.10 8.79 -16.82
C PRO A 6 5.21 8.23 -15.91
N SER A 7 5.30 8.69 -14.67
CA SER A 7 6.18 8.16 -13.64
C SER A 7 5.51 8.26 -12.27
N PRO A 8 5.94 7.44 -11.28
CA PRO A 8 5.40 7.54 -9.93
C PRO A 8 5.64 8.93 -9.33
N VAL A 9 4.59 9.54 -8.78
CA VAL A 9 4.63 10.86 -8.13
C VAL A 9 4.55 10.77 -6.60
N LEU A 10 4.22 9.59 -6.06
CA LEU A 10 4.17 9.31 -4.64
C LEU A 10 5.26 8.31 -4.24
N SER A 11 5.77 8.44 -3.02
CA SER A 11 6.64 7.43 -2.39
C SER A 11 6.25 7.24 -0.94
N VAL A 12 6.55 6.06 -0.40
CA VAL A 12 6.23 5.69 0.97
C VAL A 12 7.45 5.91 1.86
N ALA A 13 7.26 6.62 2.98
CA ALA A 13 8.22 6.70 4.07
C ALA A 13 8.14 5.41 4.92
N ALA A 14 9.04 4.47 4.66
CA ALA A 14 9.01 3.14 5.29
C ALA A 14 9.21 3.19 6.81
N ASP A 15 10.00 4.16 7.28
CA ASP A 15 10.25 4.45 8.69
C ASP A 15 8.97 4.86 9.44
N VAL A 16 8.07 5.59 8.78
CA VAL A 16 6.77 5.97 9.37
C VAL A 16 5.82 4.77 9.43
N ILE A 17 5.84 3.90 8.40
CA ILE A 17 4.98 2.71 8.36
C ILE A 17 5.39 1.67 9.40
N GLN A 18 6.67 1.58 9.75
CA GLN A 18 7.15 0.60 10.72
C GLN A 18 6.47 0.69 12.08
N GLY A 19 6.00 1.88 12.48
CA GLY A 19 5.27 2.08 13.73
C GLY A 19 3.76 1.82 13.66
N LEU A 20 3.23 1.40 12.50
CA LEU A 20 1.81 1.08 12.36
C LEU A 20 1.55 -0.34 12.87
N GLU A 21 0.61 -0.45 13.81
CA GLU A 21 0.20 -1.72 14.40
C GLU A 21 -1.30 -1.95 14.23
N GLY A 22 -1.72 -3.22 14.31
CA GLY A 22 -3.13 -3.62 14.24
C GLY A 22 -3.64 -4.00 12.84
N GLU A 23 -4.68 -4.82 12.82
CA GLU A 23 -5.30 -5.33 11.59
C GLU A 23 -5.84 -4.21 10.69
N ASP A 24 -6.45 -3.18 11.31
CA ASP A 24 -6.99 -2.01 10.62
C ASP A 24 -5.93 -1.25 9.82
N ALA A 25 -4.67 -1.22 10.30
CA ALA A 25 -3.58 -0.59 9.59
C ALA A 25 -3.22 -1.36 8.30
N LEU A 26 -3.19 -2.70 8.34
CA LEU A 26 -2.91 -3.53 7.18
C LEU A 26 -4.01 -3.40 6.12
N TYR A 27 -5.28 -3.44 6.54
CA TYR A 27 -6.42 -3.21 5.64
C TYR A 27 -6.35 -1.82 5.00
N SER A 28 -6.09 -0.78 5.80
CA SER A 28 -6.01 0.60 5.32
C SER A 28 -4.87 0.81 4.33
N LEU A 29 -3.69 0.24 4.60
CA LEU A 29 -2.55 0.26 3.68
C LEU A 29 -2.88 -0.45 2.36
N TRP A 30 -3.49 -1.62 2.42
CA TRP A 30 -3.90 -2.34 1.21
C TRP A 30 -4.93 -1.55 0.40
N ALA A 31 -5.95 -0.97 1.04
CA ALA A 31 -6.95 -0.15 0.38
C ALA A 31 -6.33 1.08 -0.29
N LEU A 32 -5.37 1.74 0.38
CA LEU A 32 -4.65 2.90 -0.16
C LEU A 32 -3.75 2.50 -1.34
N PHE A 33 -2.97 1.43 -1.22
CA PHE A 33 -2.10 0.96 -2.30
C PHE A 33 -2.91 0.50 -3.52
N THR A 34 -4.05 -0.17 -3.32
CA THR A 34 -4.95 -0.57 -4.42
C THR A 34 -5.39 0.64 -5.26
N LYS A 35 -5.67 1.78 -4.61
CA LYS A 35 -6.11 3.01 -5.28
C LYS A 35 -4.98 3.78 -5.94
N CYS A 36 -3.77 3.72 -5.37
CA CYS A 36 -2.65 4.59 -5.76
C CYS A 36 -1.50 3.86 -6.47
N LYS A 37 -1.58 2.53 -6.67
CA LYS A 37 -0.46 1.69 -7.15
C LYS A 37 0.21 2.14 -8.45
N GLU A 38 -0.53 2.76 -9.35
CA GLU A 38 0.00 3.24 -10.62
C GLU A 38 0.77 4.57 -10.48
N SER A 39 0.51 5.32 -9.41
CA SER A 39 1.16 6.61 -9.10
C SER A 39 2.20 6.50 -7.98
N LEU A 40 2.26 5.35 -7.30
CA LEU A 40 3.11 5.09 -6.15
C LEU A 40 4.37 4.33 -6.58
N LYS A 41 5.53 4.79 -6.11
CA LYS A 41 6.79 4.05 -6.29
C LYS A 41 6.61 2.65 -5.69
N ASP A 42 6.90 1.63 -6.50
CA ASP A 42 6.71 0.22 -6.12
C ASP A 42 5.27 -0.18 -5.77
N GLY A 43 4.27 0.60 -6.21
CA GLY A 43 2.88 0.50 -5.74
C GLY A 43 2.25 -0.89 -5.88
N ARG A 44 2.46 -1.59 -6.99
CA ARG A 44 1.96 -2.96 -7.18
C ARG A 44 2.60 -3.96 -6.22
N ARG A 45 3.88 -3.77 -5.88
CA ARG A 45 4.57 -4.61 -4.90
C ARG A 45 4.03 -4.35 -3.49
N LEU A 46 3.82 -3.09 -3.15
CA LEU A 46 3.25 -2.67 -1.87
C LEU A 46 1.82 -3.20 -1.68
N GLU A 47 0.95 -3.07 -2.69
CA GLU A 47 -0.41 -3.64 -2.71
C GLU A 47 -0.38 -5.15 -2.43
N ASN A 48 0.51 -5.89 -3.11
CA ASN A 48 0.62 -7.33 -2.96
C ASN A 48 1.08 -7.75 -1.56
N ILE A 49 2.10 -7.07 -1.03
CA ILE A 49 2.61 -7.34 0.32
C ILE A 49 1.53 -7.05 1.37
N SER A 50 0.85 -5.90 1.30
CA SER A 50 -0.20 -5.55 2.25
C SER A 50 -1.37 -6.54 2.20
N TRP A 51 -1.76 -7.01 1.01
CA TRP A 51 -2.80 -8.03 0.86
C TRP A 51 -2.41 -9.36 1.51
N ARG A 52 -1.19 -9.85 1.23
CA ARG A 52 -0.69 -11.12 1.78
C ARG A 52 -0.56 -11.09 3.30
N LEU A 53 -0.10 -9.96 3.84
CA LEU A 53 -0.01 -9.76 5.28
C LEU A 53 -1.40 -9.70 5.90
N TRP A 54 -2.30 -8.89 5.36
CA TRP A 54 -3.68 -8.82 5.86
C TRP A 54 -4.35 -10.20 5.85
N TYR A 55 -4.28 -10.93 4.73
CA TYR A 55 -4.84 -12.28 4.61
C TYR A 55 -4.26 -13.26 5.64
N ARG A 56 -2.97 -13.12 5.98
CA ARG A 56 -2.31 -13.95 6.99
C ARG A 56 -2.77 -13.62 8.41
N GLU A 57 -3.03 -12.36 8.74
CA GLU A 57 -3.46 -11.96 10.08
C GLU A 57 -4.94 -12.28 10.35
N ILE A 58 -5.77 -12.37 9.31
CA ILE A 58 -7.19 -12.75 9.42
C ILE A 58 -7.46 -14.26 9.33
N ALA A 59 -6.46 -15.05 8.94
CA ALA A 59 -6.55 -16.51 8.78
C ALA A 59 -6.04 -17.25 10.01
#